data_AF-A0A8T2J5P7-F1
#
_entry.id   AF-A0A8T2J5P7-F1
#
_cell.length_a   1.000
_cell.length_b   1.000
_cell.length_c   1.000
_cell.angle_alpha   90.00
_cell.angle_beta   90.00
_cell.angle_gamma   90.00
#
_symmetry.space_group_name_H-M   'P 1'
#
loop_
_entity.id
_entity.type
_entity.pdbx_description
1 polymer ?
#
loop_
_entity_poly.entity_id
_entity_poly.type
_entity_poly.pdbx_seq_one_letter_code
_entity_poly.pdbx_strand_id
1 'polypeptide(L)'
;MAASVVRNIGSKLSRNLREIRIHLCQNSPGSQGVRDFIEKNYVELKKSNPEFPFLIRECSGVQPKLWARYEFGKEANVPLSNLNADQVAKALESVVNCKP
;
A
#
# COMPACT_ATOMS: atom_id res chain seq x y z
N MET A 1 -10.81 -0.52 -12.08
CA MET A 1 -9.55 0.18 -12.40
C MET A 1 -8.46 -0.06 -11.35
N ALA A 2 -8.79 -0.19 -10.06
CA ALA A 2 -7.80 -0.56 -9.03
C ALA A 2 -6.99 -1.82 -9.36
N ALA A 3 -7.62 -2.95 -9.74
CA ALA A 3 -6.92 -4.23 -9.98
C ALA A 3 -5.85 -4.18 -11.11
N SER A 4 -6.09 -3.41 -12.18
CA SER A 4 -5.10 -3.24 -13.27
C SER A 4 -3.91 -2.38 -12.83
N VAL A 5 -4.15 -1.36 -12.00
CA VAL A 5 -3.11 -0.54 -11.39
C VAL A 5 -2.25 -1.39 -10.45
N VAL A 6 -2.88 -2.25 -9.65
CA VAL A 6 -2.21 -3.15 -8.71
C VAL A 6 -1.30 -4.16 -9.42
N ARG A 7 -1.73 -4.70 -10.56
CA ARG A 7 -0.90 -5.61 -11.39
C ARG A 7 0.29 -4.89 -12.02
N ASN A 8 0.09 -3.67 -12.51
CA ASN A 8 1.17 -2.84 -13.07
C ASN A 8 2.18 -2.39 -11.98
N ILE A 9 1.69 -2.12 -10.78
CA ILE A 9 2.49 -1.87 -9.57
C ILE A 9 3.35 -3.09 -9.26
N GLY A 10 2.79 -4.30 -9.38
CA GLY A 10 3.50 -5.56 -9.15
C GLY A 10 4.82 -5.65 -9.91
N SER A 11 4.84 -5.31 -11.20
CA SER A 11 6.05 -5.40 -12.03
C SER A 11 7.08 -4.28 -11.78
N LYS A 12 6.70 -3.18 -11.10
CA LYS A 12 7.57 -2.02 -10.84
C LYS A 12 8.06 -1.92 -9.40
N LEU A 13 7.36 -2.56 -8.46
CA LEU A 13 7.68 -2.58 -7.03
C LEU A 13 9.09 -3.07 -6.73
N SER A 14 9.47 -4.21 -7.31
CA SER A 14 10.73 -4.89 -7.03
C SER A 14 11.98 -4.14 -7.49
N ARG A 15 11.84 -3.10 -8.32
CA ARG A 15 12.98 -2.31 -8.83
C ARG A 15 13.32 -1.09 -7.99
N ASN A 16 12.37 -0.54 -7.23
CA ASN A 16 12.55 0.75 -6.56
C ASN A 16 12.27 0.69 -5.04
N LEU A 17 11.50 -0.29 -4.58
CA LEU A 17 11.04 -0.41 -3.20
C LEU A 17 11.62 -1.67 -2.58
N ARG A 18 11.94 -1.58 -1.29
CA ARG A 18 12.42 -2.70 -0.48
C ARG A 18 11.35 -3.28 0.41
N GLU A 19 10.49 -2.43 0.98
CA GLU A 19 9.38 -2.88 1.82
C GLU A 19 8.20 -1.90 1.76
N ILE A 20 6.98 -2.44 1.86
CA ILE A 20 5.77 -1.65 2.11
C ILE A 20 5.19 -2.09 3.44
N ARG A 21 4.84 -1.10 4.26
CA ARG A 21 4.13 -1.31 5.52
C ARG A 21 2.84 -0.50 5.54
N ILE A 22 1.71 -1.18 5.72
CA ILE A 22 0.40 -0.53 5.83
C ILE A 22 -0.03 -0.59 7.29
N HIS A 23 -0.24 0.58 7.89
CA HIS A 23 -0.92 0.71 9.16
C HIS A 23 -2.39 0.98 8.89
N LEU A 24 -3.26 0.15 9.45
CA LEU A 24 -4.71 0.29 9.32
C LEU A 24 -5.38 0.19 10.69
N CYS A 25 -6.54 0.84 10.82
CA CYS A 25 -7.42 0.66 11.97
C CYS A 25 -8.54 -0.31 11.63
N GLN A 26 -8.85 -1.23 12.53
CA GLN A 26 -9.92 -2.22 12.34
C GLN A 26 -11.31 -1.57 12.48
N ASN A 27 -11.48 -0.61 13.39
CA ASN A 27 -12.80 -0.11 13.77
C ASN A 27 -13.15 1.28 13.20
N SER A 28 -12.18 2.06 12.73
CA SER A 28 -12.45 3.41 12.27
C SER A 28 -13.13 3.43 10.89
N PRO A 29 -14.11 4.32 10.66
CA PRO A 29 -14.74 4.47 9.35
C PRO A 29 -13.73 4.96 8.29
N GLY A 30 -12.78 5.80 8.69
CA GLY A 30 -11.76 6.34 7.78
C GLY A 30 -10.73 5.35 7.25
N SER A 31 -10.73 4.10 7.72
CA SER A 31 -9.90 3.01 7.20
C SER A 31 -10.71 1.95 6.43
N GLN A 32 -12.03 2.13 6.23
CA GLN A 32 -12.85 1.18 5.46
C GLN A 32 -12.31 0.96 4.04
N GLY A 33 -12.00 2.03 3.30
CA GLY A 33 -11.47 1.90 1.94
C GLY A 33 -10.12 1.18 1.84
N VAL A 34 -9.30 1.25 2.89
CA VAL A 34 -8.01 0.52 2.97
C VAL A 34 -8.25 -0.96 3.26
N ARG A 35 -9.23 -1.30 4.11
CA ARG A 35 -9.63 -2.69 4.40
C ARG A 35 -10.14 -3.39 3.15
N ASP A 36 -11.08 -2.77 2.45
CA ASP A 36 -11.64 -3.29 1.21
C ASP A 36 -10.57 -3.47 0.12
N PHE A 37 -9.59 -2.56 0.09
CA PHE A 37 -8.46 -2.64 -0.83
C PHE A 37 -7.57 -3.85 -0.48
N ILE A 38 -7.26 -4.08 0.79
CA ILE A 38 -6.43 -5.20 1.22
C ILE A 38 -7.12 -6.53 0.92
N GLU A 39 -8.39 -6.69 1.27
CA GLU A 39 -9.13 -7.95 1.04
C GLU A 39 -9.12 -8.36 -0.44
N LYS A 40 -9.30 -7.41 -1.34
CA LYS A 40 -9.39 -7.69 -2.79
C LYS A 40 -8.03 -7.80 -3.47
N ASN A 41 -7.04 -7.00 -3.06
CA ASN A 41 -5.80 -6.83 -3.84
C ASN A 41 -4.58 -7.50 -3.21
N TYR A 42 -4.60 -7.80 -1.90
CA TYR A 42 -3.43 -8.34 -1.21
C TYR A 42 -2.99 -9.71 -1.73
N VAL A 43 -3.95 -10.59 -2.04
CA VAL A 43 -3.66 -11.94 -2.57
C VAL A 43 -3.02 -11.85 -3.95
N GLU A 44 -3.50 -10.96 -4.81
CA GLU A 44 -2.91 -10.75 -6.14
C GLU A 44 -1.50 -10.14 -6.04
N LEU A 45 -1.31 -9.15 -5.18
CA LEU A 45 0.00 -8.51 -4.95
C LEU A 45 1.06 -9.49 -4.50
N LYS A 46 0.71 -10.36 -3.54
CA LYS A 46 1.62 -11.38 -3.00
C LYS A 46 1.94 -12.46 -4.01
N LYS A 47 0.96 -12.86 -4.84
CA LYS A 47 1.19 -13.83 -5.94
C LYS A 47 2.12 -13.27 -7.02
N SER A 48 1.97 -11.99 -7.36
CA SER A 48 2.82 -11.34 -8.36
C SER A 48 4.24 -11.05 -7.85
N ASN A 49 4.43 -10.92 -6.53
CA ASN A 49 5.73 -10.60 -5.93
C ASN A 49 6.01 -11.47 -4.69
N PRO A 50 6.46 -12.71 -4.89
CA PRO A 50 6.72 -13.63 -3.77
C PRO A 50 7.90 -13.20 -2.89
N GLU A 51 8.89 -12.48 -3.42
CA GLU A 51 10.07 -12.01 -2.68
C GLU A 51 9.90 -10.64 -2.02
N PHE A 52 8.81 -9.91 -2.30
CA PHE A 52 8.62 -8.56 -1.79
C PHE A 52 7.94 -8.58 -0.40
N PRO A 53 8.54 -7.97 0.64
CA PRO A 53 7.94 -7.94 1.97
C PRO A 53 6.81 -6.90 2.05
N PHE A 54 5.58 -7.41 2.06
CA PHE A 54 4.39 -6.65 2.44
C PHE A 54 4.08 -6.86 3.93
N LEU A 55 4.14 -5.78 4.71
CA LEU A 55 3.85 -5.79 6.14
C LEU A 55 2.51 -5.09 6.41
N ILE A 56 1.55 -5.81 7.01
CA ILE A 56 0.30 -5.21 7.47
C ILE A 56 0.35 -5.14 8.99
N ARG A 57 0.12 -3.93 9.53
CA ARG A 57 0.05 -3.66 10.97
C ARG A 57 -1.33 -3.10 11.28
N GLU A 58 -2.12 -3.91 11.95
CA GLU A 58 -3.46 -3.50 12.40
C GLU A 58 -3.34 -2.91 13.80
N CYS A 59 -3.71 -1.65 13.97
CA CYS A 59 -3.69 -0.95 15.25
C CYS A 59 -4.97 -0.14 15.45
N SER A 60 -5.59 -0.27 16.61
CA SER A 60 -6.81 0.46 16.98
C SER A 60 -6.51 1.93 17.27
N GLY A 61 -7.31 2.85 16.74
CA GLY A 61 -7.20 4.30 16.99
C GLY A 61 -6.09 5.01 16.19
N VAL A 62 -5.46 4.33 15.24
CA VAL A 62 -4.38 4.90 14.42
C VAL A 62 -4.93 5.36 13.06
N GLN A 63 -4.51 6.55 12.61
CA GLN A 63 -4.81 7.00 11.26
C GLN A 63 -4.18 6.06 10.24
N PRO A 64 -4.92 5.60 9.22
CA PRO A 64 -4.37 4.69 8.23
C PRO A 64 -3.20 5.37 7.51
N LYS A 65 -2.03 4.71 7.51
CA LYS A 65 -0.78 5.25 6.95
C LYS A 65 -0.07 4.17 6.15
N LEU A 66 0.31 4.53 4.94
CA LEU A 66 1.19 3.75 4.10
C LEU A 66 2.63 4.19 4.34
N TRP A 67 3.50 3.24 4.59
CA TRP A 67 4.94 3.41 4.67
C TRP A 67 5.57 2.64 3.53
N ALA A 68 6.48 3.29 2.82
CA ALA A 68 7.20 2.72 1.71
C ALA A 68 8.67 3.04 1.87
N ARG A 69 9.51 2.01 1.90
CA ARG A 69 10.96 2.16 2.00
C ARG A 69 11.58 1.90 0.65
N TYR A 70 12.36 2.87 0.18
CA TYR A 70 13.07 2.81 -1.08
C TYR A 70 14.49 2.27 -0.88
N GLU A 71 15.18 2.03 -1.99
CA GLU A 71 16.63 1.85 -1.97
C GLU A 71 17.33 3.09 -1.37
N PHE A 72 18.53 2.91 -0.82
CA PHE A 72 19.30 3.92 -0.10
C PHE A 72 18.69 4.40 1.24
N GLY A 73 17.75 3.65 1.81
CA GLY A 73 17.26 3.89 3.18
C GLY A 73 16.31 5.07 3.33
N LYS A 74 15.79 5.62 2.23
CA LYS A 74 14.76 6.65 2.25
C LYS A 74 13.39 6.02 2.55
N GLU A 75 12.62 6.64 3.42
CA GLU A 75 11.26 6.21 3.80
C GLU A 75 10.26 7.32 3.43
N ALA A 76 9.20 6.96 2.69
CA ALA A 76 8.05 7.84 2.49
C ALA A 76 6.88 7.33 3.33
N ASN A 77 6.14 8.27 3.90
CA ASN A 77 4.87 8.01 4.55
C ASN A 77 3.76 8.77 3.83
N VAL A 78 2.63 8.12 3.61
CA VAL A 78 1.44 8.72 3.01
C VAL A 78 0.24 8.43 3.90
N PRO A 79 -0.45 9.46 4.43
CA PRO A 79 -1.69 9.27 5.15
C PRO A 79 -2.80 8.84 4.18
N LEU A 80 -3.49 7.75 4.50
CA LEU A 80 -4.60 7.19 3.72
C LEU A 80 -5.95 7.45 4.39
N SER A 81 -6.10 8.59 5.08
CA SER A 81 -7.29 8.89 5.88
C SER A 81 -8.50 9.19 5.01
N ASN A 82 -9.60 8.44 5.19
CA ASN A 82 -10.88 8.59 4.46
C ASN A 82 -10.76 8.44 2.93
N LEU A 83 -9.77 7.71 2.44
CA LEU A 83 -9.61 7.47 1.00
C LEU A 83 -10.41 6.24 0.55
N ASN A 84 -10.99 6.33 -0.66
CA ASN A 84 -11.64 5.20 -1.31
C ASN A 84 -10.60 4.20 -1.84
N ALA A 85 -10.99 2.95 -2.08
CA ALA A 85 -10.09 1.90 -2.57
C ALA A 85 -9.34 2.29 -3.88
N ASP A 86 -10.00 2.99 -4.80
CA ASP A 86 -9.35 3.49 -6.03
C ASP A 86 -8.32 4.61 -5.76
N GLN A 87 -8.57 5.45 -4.76
CA GLN A 87 -7.63 6.50 -4.35
C GLN A 87 -6.42 5.91 -3.63
N VAL A 88 -6.62 4.86 -2.83
CA VAL A 88 -5.52 4.09 -2.21
C VAL A 88 -4.63 3.47 -3.29
N ALA A 89 -5.21 2.91 -4.35
CA ALA A 89 -4.46 2.37 -5.48
C ALA A 89 -3.61 3.44 -6.19
N LYS A 90 -4.18 4.64 -6.41
CA LYS A 90 -3.45 5.78 -6.99
C LYS A 90 -2.33 6.31 -6.09
N ALA A 91 -2.57 6.35 -4.78
CA ALA A 91 -1.54 6.74 -3.81
C ALA A 91 -0.38 5.74 -3.81
N LEU A 92 -0.68 4.44 -3.86
CA LEU A 92 0.32 3.39 -4.04
C LEU A 92 1.11 3.58 -5.34
N GLU A 93 0.44 3.81 -6.46
CA GLU A 93 1.11 4.05 -7.75
C GLU A 93 2.04 5.28 -7.69
N SER A 94 1.58 6.36 -7.06
CA SER A 94 2.37 7.58 -6.87
C SER A 94 3.62 7.28 -6.05
N VAL A 95 3.50 6.48 -4.98
CA VAL A 95 4.63 6.06 -4.15
C VAL A 95 5.60 5.16 -4.92
N VAL A 96 5.12 4.24 -5.77
CA VAL A 96 6.02 3.40 -6.60
C VAL A 96 6.77 4.20 -7.65
N ASN A 97 6.12 5.23 -8.23
CA ASN A 97 6.70 6.05 -9.28
C ASN A 97 7.54 7.23 -8.75
N CYS A 98 7.28 7.68 -7.53
CA CYS A 98 8.04 8.74 -6.89
C CYS A 98 9.41 8.19 -6.49
N LYS A 99 10.43 8.53 -7.28
CA LYS A 99 11.85 8.35 -6.92
C LYS A 99 12.26 9.55 -6.06
N PRO A 100 12.65 9.36 -4.79
CA PRO A 100 13.16 10.45 -3.96
C PRO A 100 14.64 10.75 -4.18
#